data_AF-A0A2T1D5B7-F1
#
_entry.id   AF-A0A2T1D5B7-F1
#
_cell.length_a   1.000
_cell.length_b   1.000
_cell.length_c   1.000
_cell.angle_alpha   90.00
_cell.angle_beta   90.00
_cell.angle_gamma   90.00
#
_symmetry.space_group_name_H-M   'P 1'
#
loop_
_entity.id
_entity.type
_entity.pdbx_description
1 polymer ?
#
loop_
_entity_poly.entity_id
_entity_poly.type
_entity_poly.pdbx_seq_one_letter_code
_entity_poly.pdbx_strand_id
1 'polypeptide(L)'
;MQLQKALRRTKIVATIGPATSDPQVLRQLIEAGATTLRLNFSHGTEQDHERSIRLIRQTSFELNQPVAILQDLQGPKIRLGRFETGSIVVKNGDPFILTSRPVPGTELISSVTYEPLADEVPEGAVIL
;
A
#
# COMPACT_ATOMS: atom_id res chain seq x y z
N MET A 1 31.22 -10.06 -29.47
CA MET A 1 30.32 -8.93 -29.81
C MET A 1 29.33 -8.77 -28.67
N GLN A 2 29.60 -7.89 -27.71
CA GLN A 2 28.66 -7.63 -26.62
C GLN A 2 27.41 -6.98 -27.23
N LEU A 3 26.25 -7.62 -27.12
CA LEU A 3 24.98 -6.97 -27.44
C LEU A 3 24.92 -5.69 -26.60
N GLN A 4 24.86 -4.54 -27.25
CA GLN A 4 24.45 -3.31 -26.58
C GLN A 4 23.12 -3.61 -25.90
N LYS A 5 23.11 -3.60 -24.57
CA LYS A 5 21.91 -3.69 -23.75
C LYS A 5 20.99 -2.59 -24.25
N ALA A 6 19.94 -2.94 -25.00
CA ALA A 6 19.04 -1.97 -25.61
C ALA A 6 18.61 -0.98 -24.52
N LEU A 7 18.79 0.32 -24.78
CA LEU A 7 18.54 1.35 -23.77
C LEU A 7 17.07 1.29 -23.36
N ARG A 8 16.79 0.74 -22.18
CA ARG A 8 15.42 0.53 -21.72
C ARG A 8 14.79 1.88 -21.39
N ARG A 9 13.78 2.27 -22.18
CA ARG A 9 13.04 3.52 -21.98
C ARG A 9 12.04 3.43 -20.83
N THR A 10 11.37 2.29 -20.69
CA THR A 10 10.38 2.06 -19.62
C THR A 10 11.04 1.83 -18.28
N LYS A 11 10.66 2.63 -17.28
CA LYS A 11 11.08 2.51 -15.89
C LYS A 11 10.30 1.40 -15.17
N ILE A 12 10.92 0.75 -14.19
CA ILE A 12 10.26 -0.23 -13.31
C ILE A 12 10.18 0.37 -11.91
N VAL A 13 8.97 0.36 -11.36
CA VAL A 13 8.72 0.67 -9.95
C VAL A 13 8.55 -0.64 -9.18
N ALA A 14 9.33 -0.85 -8.12
CA ALA A 14 9.19 -1.98 -7.21
C ALA A 14 8.82 -1.49 -5.81
N THR A 15 7.84 -2.13 -5.16
CA THR A 15 7.45 -1.77 -3.78
C THR A 15 8.38 -2.46 -2.79
N ILE A 16 8.91 -1.70 -1.83
CA ILE A 16 9.77 -2.20 -0.77
C ILE A 16 8.91 -2.58 0.44
N GLY A 17 9.23 -3.71 1.05
CA GLY A 17 8.59 -4.20 2.26
C GLY A 17 9.44 -5.27 2.96
N PRO A 18 8.86 -6.06 3.87
CA PRO A 18 9.59 -7.06 4.65
C PRO A 18 10.36 -8.09 3.79
N ALA A 19 9.81 -8.47 2.63
CA ALA A 19 10.48 -9.41 1.72
C ALA A 19 11.75 -8.83 1.06
N THR A 20 11.92 -7.51 1.08
CA THR A 20 13.02 -6.80 0.42
C THR A 20 13.89 -6.01 1.40
N SER A 21 13.78 -6.30 2.70
CA SER A 21 14.59 -5.63 3.74
C SER A 21 16.02 -6.17 3.83
N ASP A 22 16.29 -7.32 3.21
CA ASP A 22 17.64 -7.87 3.06
C ASP A 22 18.40 -7.04 1.98
N PRO A 23 19.58 -6.48 2.32
CA PRO A 23 20.44 -5.79 1.36
C PRO A 23 20.73 -6.58 0.07
N GLN A 24 20.88 -7.90 0.15
CA GLN A 24 21.16 -8.74 -1.02
C GLN A 24 19.96 -8.81 -1.96
N VAL A 25 18.75 -8.91 -1.41
CA VAL A 25 17.51 -8.90 -2.20
C VAL A 25 17.32 -7.54 -2.87
N LEU A 26 17.58 -6.45 -2.15
CA LEU A 26 17.49 -5.10 -2.71
C LEU A 26 18.46 -4.91 -3.89
N ARG A 27 19.70 -5.38 -3.72
CA ARG A 27 20.71 -5.37 -4.77
C ARG A 27 20.24 -6.13 -6.00
N GLN A 28 19.74 -7.35 -5.82
CA GLN A 28 19.21 -8.17 -6.90
C GLN A 28 18.05 -7.49 -7.65
N LEU A 29 17.15 -6.79 -6.93
CA LEU A 29 16.07 -6.04 -7.56
C LEU A 29 16.58 -4.91 -8.47
N ILE A 30 17.58 -4.16 -8.01
CA ILE A 30 18.16 -3.06 -8.78
C ILE A 30 18.91 -3.62 -10.00
N GLU A 31 19.74 -4.66 -9.82
CA GLU A 31 20.47 -5.32 -10.91
C GLU A 31 19.52 -5.96 -11.95
N ALA A 32 18.37 -6.49 -11.50
CA ALA A 32 17.30 -7.00 -12.36
C ALA A 32 16.55 -5.90 -13.13
N GLY A 33 16.72 -4.63 -12.76
CA GLY A 33 16.26 -3.47 -13.51
C GLY A 33 15.23 -2.59 -12.82
N ALA A 34 15.00 -2.73 -11.50
CA ALA A 34 14.21 -1.77 -10.75
C ALA A 34 14.89 -0.39 -10.77
N THR A 35 14.19 0.62 -11.29
CA THR A 35 14.72 1.99 -11.42
C THR A 35 14.15 2.94 -10.37
N THR A 36 13.03 2.56 -9.77
CA THR A 36 12.32 3.34 -8.76
C THR A 36 11.84 2.39 -7.67
N LEU A 37 12.09 2.76 -6.42
CA LEU A 37 11.68 1.98 -5.27
C LEU A 37 10.61 2.74 -4.51
N ARG A 38 9.41 2.14 -4.45
CA ARG A 38 8.22 2.67 -3.81
C ARG A 38 8.20 2.29 -2.33
N LEU A 39 8.07 3.29 -1.48
CA LEU A 39 7.80 3.15 -0.05
C LEU A 39 6.31 3.44 0.19
N ASN A 40 5.55 2.43 0.58
CA ASN A 40 4.12 2.57 0.84
C ASN A 40 3.89 2.99 2.29
N PHE A 41 3.51 4.25 2.52
CA PHE A 41 3.31 4.83 3.86
C PHE A 41 1.96 4.44 4.48
N SER A 42 1.17 3.58 3.82
CA SER A 42 0.01 2.97 4.47
C SER A 42 0.39 1.97 5.56
N HIS A 43 1.66 1.55 5.61
CA HIS A 43 2.20 0.54 6.51
C HIS A 43 3.63 0.90 6.92
N GLY A 44 4.07 0.35 8.05
CA GLY A 44 5.41 0.60 8.58
C GLY A 44 5.49 1.85 9.44
N THR A 45 6.57 1.97 10.19
CA THR A 45 6.89 3.15 10.99
C THR A 45 7.80 4.10 10.20
N GLU A 46 7.91 5.34 10.68
CA GLU A 46 8.92 6.28 10.15
C GLU A 46 10.33 5.70 10.18
N GLN A 47 10.67 4.96 11.25
CA GLN A 47 11.97 4.32 11.44
C GLN A 47 12.21 3.20 10.41
N ASP A 48 11.18 2.43 10.07
CA ASP A 48 11.26 1.41 9.01
C ASP A 48 11.52 2.04 7.65
N HIS A 49 10.84 3.16 7.35
CA HIS A 49 11.05 3.91 6.12
C HIS A 49 12.42 4.56 6.07
N GLU A 50 12.91 5.14 7.16
CA GLU A 50 14.25 5.70 7.26
C GLU A 50 15.33 4.64 6.97
N ARG A 51 15.21 3.46 7.61
CA ARG A 51 16.12 2.34 7.36
C ARG A 51 16.10 1.92 5.90
N SER A 52 14.92 1.84 5.30
CA SER A 52 14.75 1.52 3.88
C SER A 52 15.43 2.55 2.98
N ILE A 53 15.24 3.85 3.25
CA ILE A 53 15.86 4.95 2.49
C ILE A 53 17.38 4.86 2.55
N ARG A 54 17.94 4.68 3.76
CA ARG A 54 19.40 4.55 3.96
C ARG A 54 19.96 3.37 3.15
N LEU A 55 19.31 2.22 3.25
CA LEU A 55 19.72 1.02 2.51
C LEU A 55 19.67 1.24 0.99
N ILE A 56 18.59 1.83 0.47
CA ILE A 56 18.45 2.15 -0.96
C ILE A 56 19.57 3.07 -1.43
N ARG A 57 19.88 4.12 -0.67
CA ARG A 57 20.95 5.08 -1.02
C ARG A 57 22.32 4.42 -1.01
N GLN A 58 22.61 3.60 -0.01
CA GLN A 58 23.85 2.84 0.07
C GLN A 58 23.98 1.89 -1.14
N THR A 59 22.98 1.05 -1.41
CA THR A 59 23.04 0.09 -2.52
C THR A 59 23.11 0.78 -3.88
N SER A 60 22.40 1.90 -4.07
CA SER A 60 22.48 2.72 -5.28
C SER A 60 23.90 3.27 -5.51
N PHE A 61 24.57 3.72 -4.44
CA PHE A 61 25.95 4.18 -4.47
C PHE A 61 26.93 3.04 -4.80
N GLU A 62 26.83 1.90 -4.10
CA GLU A 62 27.68 0.72 -4.31
C GLU A 62 27.56 0.15 -5.73
N LEU A 63 26.37 0.21 -6.34
CA LEU A 63 26.11 -0.24 -7.70
C LEU A 63 26.46 0.79 -8.77
N ASN A 64 26.73 2.04 -8.38
CA ASN A 64 26.82 3.18 -9.30
C ASN A 64 25.62 3.25 -10.27
N GLN A 65 24.42 3.03 -9.73
CA GLN A 65 23.16 3.05 -10.50
C GLN A 65 22.18 4.02 -9.86
N PRO A 66 21.67 5.03 -10.60
CA PRO A 66 20.69 5.97 -10.06
C PRO A 66 19.35 5.26 -9.81
N VAL A 67 18.89 5.31 -8.56
CA VAL A 67 17.60 4.74 -8.15
C VAL A 67 16.74 5.83 -7.50
N ALA A 68 15.56 6.07 -8.08
CA ALA A 68 14.59 7.00 -7.51
C ALA A 68 13.89 6.36 -6.30
N ILE A 69 13.55 7.18 -5.30
CA ILE A 69 12.69 6.77 -4.19
C ILE A 69 11.34 7.45 -4.42
N LEU A 70 10.27 6.66 -4.41
CA LEU A 70 8.89 7.13 -4.53
C LEU A 70 8.21 6.97 -3.18
N GLN A 71 7.90 8.08 -2.52
CA GLN A 71 7.04 8.09 -1.35
C GLN A 71 5.58 8.02 -1.81
N ASP A 72 4.88 6.96 -1.40
CA ASP A 72 3.47 6.77 -1.69
C ASP A 72 2.63 7.02 -0.42
N LEU A 73 1.82 8.07 -0.47
CA LEU A 73 0.99 8.53 0.65
C LEU A 73 -0.26 7.65 0.78
N GLN A 74 -0.72 7.44 2.02
CA GLN A 74 -1.92 6.64 2.26
C GLN A 74 -3.19 7.22 1.62
N GLY A 75 -3.31 8.55 1.58
CA GLY A 75 -4.53 9.24 1.16
C GLY A 75 -5.70 9.05 2.13
N PRO A 76 -6.88 9.62 1.82
CA PRO A 76 -8.09 9.39 2.58
C PRO A 76 -8.49 7.91 2.48
N LYS A 77 -8.76 7.28 3.62
CA LYS A 77 -9.01 5.84 3.70
C LYS A 77 -10.33 5.57 4.40
N ILE A 78 -11.28 5.06 3.62
CA ILE A 78 -12.59 4.61 4.09
C ILE A 78 -12.45 3.11 4.44
N ARG A 79 -12.68 2.76 5.69
CA ARG A 79 -12.56 1.40 6.23
C ARG A 79 -13.73 1.07 7.12
N LEU A 80 -14.07 -0.21 7.15
CA LEU A 80 -14.96 -0.75 8.18
C LEU A 80 -14.26 -0.78 9.54
N GLY A 81 -15.06 -0.64 10.58
CA GLY A 81 -14.67 -0.88 11.96
C GLY A 81 -14.34 -2.34 12.24
N ARG A 82 -13.94 -2.62 13.48
CA ARG A 82 -13.64 -3.98 13.92
C ARG A 82 -14.92 -4.76 14.18
N PHE A 83 -14.97 -6.01 13.73
CA PHE A 83 -16.06 -6.93 14.02
C PHE A 83 -15.84 -7.67 15.34
N GLU A 84 -16.92 -7.92 16.09
CA GLU A 84 -16.88 -8.63 17.37
C GLU A 84 -16.31 -10.05 17.22
N THR A 85 -16.70 -10.73 16.13
CA THR A 85 -16.26 -12.09 15.79
C THR A 85 -15.05 -12.12 14.84
N GLY A 86 -14.40 -10.97 14.63
CA GLY A 86 -13.29 -10.79 13.67
C GLY A 86 -13.74 -10.68 12.21
N SER A 87 -14.69 -11.52 11.79
CA SER A 87 -15.33 -11.47 10.48
C SER A 87 -16.80 -11.87 10.54
N ILE A 88 -17.58 -11.41 9.57
CA ILE A 88 -18.97 -11.81 9.36
C ILE A 88 -19.19 -12.18 7.89
N VAL A 89 -20.30 -12.85 7.61
CA VAL A 89 -20.72 -13.21 6.24
C VAL A 89 -22.04 -12.50 5.95
N VAL A 90 -22.06 -11.66 4.90
CA VAL A 90 -23.29 -11.05 4.38
C VAL A 90 -23.69 -11.80 3.12
N LYS A 91 -24.93 -12.28 3.04
CA LYS A 91 -25.44 -12.96 1.83
C LYS A 91 -26.08 -11.95 0.89
N ASN A 92 -26.22 -12.35 -0.37
CA ASN A 92 -26.91 -11.51 -1.34
C ASN A 92 -28.36 -11.26 -0.91
N GLY A 93 -28.76 -9.99 -0.87
CA GLY A 93 -30.08 -9.54 -0.42
C GLY A 93 -30.18 -9.25 1.07
N ASP A 94 -29.17 -9.56 1.89
CA ASP A 94 -29.20 -9.22 3.31
C ASP A 94 -29.06 -7.70 3.50
N PRO A 95 -29.92 -7.06 4.32
CA PRO A 95 -29.74 -5.67 4.68
C PRO A 95 -28.52 -5.52 5.59
N PHE A 96 -27.68 -4.51 5.31
CA PHE A 96 -26.50 -4.22 6.11
C PHE A 96 -26.35 -2.72 6.32
N ILE A 97 -26.08 -2.30 7.57
CA ILE A 97 -26.04 -0.90 7.97
C ILE A 97 -24.59 -0.42 8.07
N LEU A 98 -24.26 0.67 7.38
CA LEU A 98 -23.02 1.42 7.59
C LEU A 98 -23.33 2.68 8.40
N THR A 99 -22.52 2.96 9.42
CA THR A 99 -22.76 4.08 10.34
C THR A 99 -21.46 4.78 10.72
N SER A 100 -21.49 6.09 10.92
CA SER A 100 -20.36 6.85 11.47
C SER A 100 -20.25 6.73 13.00
N ARG A 101 -21.30 6.22 13.65
CA ARG A 101 -21.30 5.94 15.10
C ARG A 101 -20.27 4.85 15.45
N PRO A 102 -19.50 5.01 16.55
CA PRO A 102 -18.50 4.04 16.96
C PRO A 102 -19.17 2.81 17.58
N VAL A 103 -19.51 1.83 16.75
CA VAL A 103 -20.11 0.55 17.14
C VAL A 103 -19.23 -0.62 16.67
N PRO A 104 -19.11 -1.70 17.47
CA PRO A 104 -18.55 -2.96 17.01
C PRO A 104 -19.34 -3.50 15.82
N GLY A 105 -18.64 -4.07 14.84
CA GLY A 105 -19.27 -4.67 13.67
C GLY A 105 -19.91 -6.02 13.99
N THR A 106 -21.10 -6.26 13.43
CA THR A 106 -21.86 -7.52 13.53
C THR A 106 -22.40 -7.91 12.14
N GLU A 107 -23.25 -8.94 12.06
CA GLU A 107 -23.92 -9.34 10.81
C GLU A 107 -24.90 -8.29 10.28
N LEU A 108 -25.27 -7.28 11.09
CA LEU A 108 -26.29 -6.29 10.75
C LEU A 108 -25.73 -4.88 10.53
N ILE A 109 -24.59 -4.55 11.16
CA ILE A 109 -24.09 -3.18 11.21
C ILE A 109 -22.57 -3.16 11.31
N SER A 110 -21.93 -2.14 10.72
CA SER A 110 -20.53 -1.82 10.98
C SER A 110 -20.28 -0.32 10.96
N SER A 111 -19.33 0.12 11.78
CA SER A 111 -18.85 1.49 11.73
C SER A 111 -18.00 1.72 10.47
N VAL A 112 -17.99 2.95 9.95
CA VAL A 112 -17.10 3.38 8.87
C VAL A 112 -16.19 4.52 9.36
N THR A 113 -14.94 4.53 8.91
CA THR A 113 -13.97 5.58 9.30
C THR A 113 -14.23 6.94 8.62
N TYR A 114 -15.18 7.01 7.70
CA TYR A 114 -15.52 8.22 6.95
C TYR A 114 -16.86 8.76 7.44
N GLU A 115 -16.79 9.77 8.32
CA GLU A 115 -17.96 10.34 8.99
C GLU A 115 -19.03 10.89 8.03
N PRO A 116 -18.69 11.57 6.92
CA PRO A 116 -19.69 12.13 6.00
C PRO A 116 -20.38 11.10 5.09
N LEU A 117 -20.06 9.80 5.21
CA LEU A 117 -20.53 8.79 4.26
C LEU A 117 -22.07 8.80 4.08
N ALA A 118 -22.81 8.90 5.19
CA ALA A 118 -24.28 8.90 5.16
C ALA A 118 -24.87 10.15 4.51
N ASP A 119 -24.14 11.28 4.52
CA ASP A 119 -24.58 12.55 3.94
C ASP A 119 -24.22 12.65 2.45
N GLU A 120 -23.14 12.00 2.02
CA GLU A 120 -22.60 12.09 0.66
C GLU A 120 -23.06 10.97 -0.28
N VAL A 121 -23.58 9.86 0.26
CA VAL A 121 -24.04 8.72 -0.54
C VAL A 121 -25.54 8.84 -0.81
N PRO A 122 -25.97 9.09 -2.06
CA PRO A 122 -27.39 9.16 -2.40
C PRO A 122 -28.05 7.78 -2.43
N GLU A 123 -29.37 7.76 -2.30
CA GLU A 123 -30.16 6.53 -2.45
C GLU A 123 -29.89 5.85 -3.81
N GLY A 124 -29.74 4.53 -3.80
CA GLY A 124 -29.44 3.72 -4.98
C GLY A 124 -27.96 3.70 -5.39
N ALA A 125 -27.08 4.44 -4.71
CA ALA A 125 -25.63 4.35 -4.95
C ALA A 125 -25.04 3.00 -4.51
N VAL A 126 -23.95 2.60 -5.17
CA VAL A 126 -23.23 1.35 -4.88
C VAL A 126 -21.99 1.64 -4.04
N ILE A 127 -21.82 0.89 -2.95
CA ILE A 127 -20.62 0.87 -2.10
C ILE A 127 -19.90 -0.47 -2.34
N LEU A 128 -18.58 -0.42 -2.56
CA LEU A 128 -17.71 -1.57 -2.84
C LEU A 128 -16.78 -1.89 -1.67
#